data_AF-A0A3A4NBQ7-F1
#
_entry.id   AF-A0A3A4NBQ7-F1
#
_cell.length_a   1.000
_cell.length_b   1.000
_cell.length_c   1.000
_cell.angle_alpha   90.00
_cell.angle_beta   90.00
_cell.angle_gamma   90.00
#
_symmetry.space_group_name_H-M   'P 1'
#
loop_
_entity.id
_entity.type
_entity.pdbx_description
1 polymer ?
#
loop_
_entity_poly.entity_id
_entity_poly.type
_entity_poly.pdbx_seq_one_letter_code
_entity_poly.pdbx_strand_id
1 'polypeptide(L)'
;MAQTAKPGPKKANATTDALTRALRFEKTGMRYFTLASEKAADGFAKRVFALLADMERKHFEDIQEIAKKLEEKGKFPAVSTANSEGRMRLFKREYARIKREKTISGDAAAAMRKALGFEAEGREMYTRMSRNATDRKEKTFFGILAAEEQKHFDVIYEYLDYLEASGLRMGE
;
A
#
# COMPACT_ATOMS: atom_id res chain seq x y z
N MET A 1 -30.39 14.85 42.33
CA MET A 1 -29.32 15.60 41.63
C MET A 1 -28.78 14.71 40.53
N ALA A 2 -29.18 14.95 39.27
CA ALA A 2 -28.75 14.14 38.14
C ALA A 2 -27.33 14.53 37.73
N GLN A 3 -26.39 13.58 37.83
CA GLN A 3 -25.04 13.73 37.28
C GLN A 3 -25.09 13.41 35.79
N THR A 4 -25.07 14.44 34.96
CA THR A 4 -24.84 14.31 33.52
C THR A 4 -23.36 14.01 33.28
N ALA A 5 -23.05 12.78 32.88
CA ALA A 5 -21.73 12.41 32.41
C ALA A 5 -21.36 13.24 31.15
N LYS A 6 -20.18 13.85 31.16
CA LYS A 6 -19.60 14.60 30.03
C LYS A 6 -19.44 13.68 28.81
N PRO A 7 -19.71 14.15 27.57
CA PRO A 7 -19.39 13.37 26.38
C PRO A 7 -17.86 13.28 26.21
N GLY A 8 -17.32 12.05 26.15
CA GLY A 8 -15.94 11.78 25.73
C GLY A 8 -15.70 12.17 24.27
N PRO A 9 -14.43 12.27 23.81
CA PRO A 9 -14.08 13.05 22.63
C PRO A 9 -14.45 12.30 21.35
N LYS A 10 -15.42 12.82 20.59
CA LYS A 10 -15.79 12.34 19.23
C LYS A 10 -14.59 12.18 18.25
N LYS A 11 -13.42 12.74 18.57
CA LYS A 11 -12.23 12.79 17.71
C LYS A 11 -11.33 11.55 17.80
N ALA A 12 -11.21 10.93 18.98
CA ALA A 12 -10.42 9.70 19.12
C ALA A 12 -11.01 8.56 18.27
N ASN A 13 -12.35 8.51 18.17
CA ASN A 13 -13.05 7.53 17.36
C ASN A 13 -12.74 7.67 15.86
N ALA A 14 -12.64 8.90 15.33
CA ALA A 14 -12.39 9.12 13.90
C ALA A 14 -10.99 8.65 13.45
N THR A 15 -9.94 8.89 14.25
CA THR A 15 -8.59 8.38 13.96
C THR A 15 -8.55 6.85 14.08
N THR A 16 -9.19 6.28 15.11
CA THR A 16 -9.29 4.82 15.26
C THR A 16 -10.03 4.18 14.10
N ASP A 17 -11.10 4.81 13.60
CA ASP A 17 -11.85 4.36 12.42
C ASP A 17 -10.98 4.41 11.15
N ALA A 18 -10.19 5.48 10.98
CA ALA A 18 -9.27 5.63 9.85
C ALA A 18 -8.19 4.54 9.84
N LEU A 19 -7.56 4.28 10.99
CA LEU A 19 -6.55 3.22 11.15
C LEU A 19 -7.17 1.82 10.96
N THR A 20 -8.39 1.59 11.45
CA THR A 20 -9.10 0.32 11.25
C THR A 20 -9.40 0.08 9.77
N ARG A 21 -9.83 1.12 9.06
CA ARG A 21 -10.05 1.07 7.61
C ARG A 21 -8.75 0.78 6.86
N ALA A 22 -7.66 1.45 7.22
CA ALA A 22 -6.34 1.25 6.63
C ALA A 22 -5.85 -0.19 6.83
N LEU A 23 -5.92 -0.73 8.06
CA LEU A 23 -5.55 -2.14 8.34
C LEU A 23 -6.34 -3.14 7.50
N ARG A 24 -7.63 -2.92 7.31
CA ARG A 24 -8.46 -3.78 6.45
C ARG A 24 -8.02 -3.70 5.00
N PHE A 25 -7.72 -2.49 4.51
CA PHE A 25 -7.25 -2.26 3.15
C PHE A 25 -5.93 -3.00 2.89
N GLU A 26 -4.92 -2.79 3.73
CA GLU A 26 -3.61 -3.45 3.62
C GLU A 26 -3.72 -4.97 3.66
N LYS A 27 -4.57 -5.51 4.54
CA LYS A 27 -4.80 -6.95 4.62
C LYS A 27 -5.44 -7.50 3.34
N THR A 28 -6.33 -6.73 2.70
CA THR A 28 -6.91 -7.09 1.40
C THR A 28 -5.85 -7.07 0.29
N GLY A 29 -5.00 -6.05 0.25
CA GLY A 29 -3.89 -5.93 -0.70
C GLY A 29 -2.90 -7.07 -0.59
N MET A 30 -2.38 -7.30 0.62
CA MET A 30 -1.48 -8.42 0.94
C MET A 30 -2.05 -9.77 0.47
N ARG A 31 -3.33 -10.04 0.77
CA ARG A 31 -3.98 -11.29 0.33
C ARG A 31 -4.10 -11.37 -1.18
N TYR A 32 -4.49 -10.27 -1.83
CA TYR A 32 -4.63 -10.23 -3.28
C TYR A 32 -3.30 -10.50 -3.97
N PHE A 33 -2.24 -9.80 -3.59
CA PHE A 33 -0.92 -9.95 -4.19
C PHE A 33 -0.28 -11.30 -3.90
N THR A 34 -0.46 -11.85 -2.70
CA THR A 34 -0.01 -13.23 -2.39
C THR A 34 -0.65 -14.24 -3.34
N LEU A 35 -1.99 -14.20 -3.49
CA LEU A 35 -2.71 -15.12 -4.38
C LEU A 35 -2.35 -14.89 -5.86
N ALA A 36 -2.11 -13.64 -6.27
CA ALA A 36 -1.67 -13.32 -7.62
C ALA A 36 -0.27 -13.88 -7.91
N SER A 37 0.64 -13.79 -6.93
CA SER A 37 1.97 -14.39 -7.01
C SER A 37 1.92 -15.91 -7.15
N GLU A 38 1.09 -16.59 -6.35
CA GLU A 38 0.92 -18.04 -6.40
C GLU A 38 0.35 -18.55 -7.73
N LYS A 39 -0.55 -17.78 -8.34
CA LYS A 39 -1.22 -18.13 -9.60
C LYS A 39 -0.44 -17.72 -10.85
N ALA A 40 0.55 -16.84 -10.72
CA ALA A 40 1.32 -16.36 -11.85
C ALA A 40 2.15 -17.50 -12.46
N ALA A 41 1.86 -17.85 -13.72
CA ALA A 41 2.67 -18.78 -14.50
C ALA A 41 4.02 -18.17 -14.90
N ASP A 42 4.04 -16.85 -15.09
CA ASP A 42 5.21 -16.07 -15.44
C ASP A 42 6.04 -15.74 -14.20
N GLY A 43 7.34 -16.08 -14.25
CA GLY A 43 8.25 -15.90 -13.12
C GLY A 43 8.44 -14.44 -12.73
N PHE A 44 8.42 -13.54 -13.71
CA PHE A 44 8.53 -12.11 -13.48
C PHE A 44 7.30 -11.60 -12.71
N ALA A 45 6.09 -11.88 -13.21
CA ALA A 45 4.83 -11.48 -12.56
C ALA A 45 4.73 -12.05 -11.14
N LYS A 46 5.14 -13.31 -10.95
CA LYS A 46 5.20 -13.96 -9.63
C LYS A 46 6.05 -13.15 -8.65
N ARG A 47 7.24 -12.71 -9.05
CA ARG A 47 8.15 -11.93 -8.20
C ARG A 47 7.65 -10.52 -7.94
N VAL A 48 7.07 -9.85 -8.93
CA VAL A 48 6.47 -8.52 -8.73
C VAL A 48 5.33 -8.59 -7.72
N PHE A 49 4.41 -9.54 -7.86
CA PHE A 49 3.32 -9.72 -6.89
C PHE A 49 3.82 -10.11 -5.50
N ALA A 50 4.87 -10.94 -5.39
CA ALA A 50 5.46 -11.24 -4.09
C ALA A 50 6.06 -10.00 -3.42
N LEU A 51 6.76 -9.17 -4.21
CA LEU A 51 7.34 -7.91 -3.72
C LEU A 51 6.25 -6.95 -3.22
N LEU A 52 5.14 -6.79 -3.96
CA LEU A 52 4.01 -5.96 -3.54
C LEU A 52 3.36 -6.51 -2.26
N ALA A 53 3.12 -7.82 -2.19
CA ALA A 53 2.59 -8.44 -0.96
C ALA A 53 3.45 -8.15 0.27
N ASP A 54 4.78 -8.11 0.11
CA ASP A 54 5.71 -7.73 1.18
C ASP A 54 5.64 -6.23 1.53
N MET A 55 5.37 -5.35 0.57
CA MET A 55 5.19 -3.91 0.84
C MET A 55 3.88 -3.67 1.62
N GLU A 56 2.76 -4.26 1.20
CA GLU A 56 1.47 -4.14 1.93
C GLU A 56 1.57 -4.70 3.35
N ARG A 57 2.33 -5.79 3.54
CA ARG A 57 2.62 -6.35 4.86
C ARG A 57 3.32 -5.32 5.76
N LYS A 58 4.28 -4.57 5.21
CA LYS A 58 5.02 -3.54 5.94
C LYS A 58 4.14 -2.34 6.28
N HIS A 59 3.26 -1.92 5.37
CA HIS A 59 2.24 -0.94 5.67
C HIS A 59 1.32 -1.40 6.81
N PHE A 60 0.82 -2.64 6.74
CA PHE A 60 -0.01 -3.22 7.80
C PHE A 60 0.68 -3.20 9.17
N GLU A 61 1.95 -3.63 9.23
CA GLU A 61 2.77 -3.63 10.45
C GLU A 61 2.93 -2.20 11.02
N ASP A 62 3.26 -1.22 10.17
CA ASP A 62 3.42 0.19 10.58
C ASP A 62 2.10 0.75 11.15
N ILE A 63 0.97 0.49 10.49
CA ILE A 63 -0.37 0.94 10.93
C ILE A 63 -0.75 0.28 12.25
N GLN A 64 -0.47 -1.03 12.39
CA GLN A 64 -0.79 -1.78 13.60
C GLN A 64 0.00 -1.28 14.81
N GLU A 65 1.29 -0.97 14.62
CA GLU A 65 2.13 -0.39 15.67
C GLU A 65 1.63 1.00 16.10
N ILE A 66 1.21 1.82 15.13
CA ILE A 66 0.63 3.15 15.41
C ILE A 66 -0.68 3.02 16.17
N ALA A 67 -1.58 2.13 15.76
CA ALA A 67 -2.86 1.90 16.41
C ALA A 67 -2.67 1.50 17.88
N LYS A 68 -1.75 0.56 18.14
CA LYS A 68 -1.39 0.13 19.49
C LYS A 68 -0.85 1.29 20.34
N LYS A 69 0.10 2.07 19.82
CA LYS A 69 0.68 3.21 20.54
C LYS A 69 -0.35 4.31 20.81
N LEU A 70 -1.28 4.54 19.90
CA LEU A 70 -2.37 5.48 20.07
C LEU A 70 -3.32 5.04 21.18
N GLU A 71 -3.70 3.76 21.21
CA GLU A 71 -4.54 3.17 22.26
C GLU A 71 -3.88 3.29 23.64
N GLU A 72 -2.59 2.95 23.74
CA GLU A 72 -1.84 3.01 25.01
C GLU A 72 -1.62 4.43 25.54
N LYS A 73 -1.35 5.39 24.64
CA LYS A 73 -0.88 6.75 25.03
C LYS A 73 -1.90 7.85 24.80
N GLY A 74 -3.03 7.55 24.17
CA GLY A 74 -4.07 8.52 23.81
C GLY A 74 -3.64 9.59 22.80
N LYS A 75 -2.47 9.42 22.16
CA LYS A 75 -1.91 10.40 21.21
C LYS A 75 -1.18 9.74 20.07
N PHE A 76 -1.25 10.35 18.87
CA PHE A 76 -0.57 9.83 17.70
C PHE A 76 0.96 9.84 17.92
N PRO A 77 1.66 8.72 17.67
CA PRO A 77 3.09 8.62 17.89
C PRO A 77 3.91 9.47 16.91
N ALA A 78 5.19 9.68 17.20
CA ALA A 78 6.09 10.30 16.24
C ALA A 78 6.26 9.41 15.01
N VAL A 79 6.25 10.02 13.83
CA VAL A 79 6.41 9.36 12.53
C VAL A 79 7.79 9.69 12.01
N SER A 80 8.57 8.66 11.66
CA SER A 80 9.89 8.79 11.04
C SER A 80 9.81 8.34 9.59
N THR A 81 10.44 9.08 8.68
CA THR A 81 10.53 8.70 7.25
C THR A 81 11.55 7.59 7.01
N ALA A 82 12.42 7.27 7.97
CA ALA A 82 13.52 6.31 7.78
C ALA A 82 13.03 4.92 7.32
N ASN A 83 11.92 4.44 7.87
CA ASN A 83 11.31 3.16 7.48
C ASN A 83 10.82 3.20 6.03
N SER A 84 10.10 4.26 5.65
CA SER A 84 9.62 4.51 4.30
C SER A 84 10.75 4.58 3.28
N GLU A 85 11.79 5.37 3.56
CA GLU A 85 12.94 5.52 2.66
C GLU A 85 13.70 4.20 2.50
N GLY A 86 13.91 3.46 3.59
CA GLY A 86 14.54 2.15 3.56
C GLY A 86 13.74 1.14 2.73
N ARG A 87 12.43 1.07 2.97
CA ARG A 87 11.50 0.21 2.22
C ARG A 87 11.47 0.58 0.75
N MET A 88 11.40 1.86 0.40
CA MET A 88 11.37 2.30 -0.99
C MET A 88 12.70 2.06 -1.72
N ARG A 89 13.84 2.15 -1.03
CA ARG A 89 15.14 1.73 -1.59
C ARG A 89 15.17 0.24 -1.88
N LEU A 90 14.65 -0.59 -0.98
CA LEU A 90 14.53 -2.03 -1.17
C LEU A 90 13.62 -2.34 -2.35
N PHE A 91 12.43 -1.76 -2.39
CA PHE A 91 11.44 -1.94 -3.45
C PHE A 91 12.04 -1.66 -4.83
N LYS A 92 12.66 -0.49 -5.01
CA LYS A 92 13.34 -0.13 -6.27
C LYS A 92 14.44 -1.10 -6.65
N ARG A 93 15.25 -1.54 -5.68
CA ARG A 93 16.36 -2.47 -5.91
C ARG A 93 15.85 -3.84 -6.37
N GLU A 94 14.86 -4.40 -5.69
CA GLU A 94 14.31 -5.71 -6.05
C GLU A 94 13.56 -5.64 -7.37
N TYR A 95 12.78 -4.58 -7.61
CA TYR A 95 12.14 -4.38 -8.92
C TYR A 95 13.17 -4.29 -10.06
N ALA A 96 14.25 -3.53 -9.88
CA ALA A 96 15.32 -3.45 -10.88
C ALA A 96 16.02 -4.80 -11.14
N ARG A 97 16.06 -5.70 -10.15
CA ARG A 97 16.57 -7.07 -10.33
C ARG A 97 15.59 -7.92 -11.14
N ILE A 98 14.31 -7.87 -10.81
CA ILE A 98 13.24 -8.57 -11.54
C ILE A 98 13.22 -8.11 -13.01
N LYS A 99 13.37 -6.80 -13.26
CA LYS A 99 13.41 -6.21 -14.61
C LYS A 99 14.52 -6.77 -15.52
N ARG A 100 15.59 -7.32 -14.97
CA ARG A 100 16.70 -7.89 -15.77
C ARG A 100 16.40 -9.28 -16.32
N GLU A 101 15.29 -9.88 -15.93
CA GLU A 101 14.89 -11.19 -16.40
C GLU A 101 14.29 -11.09 -17.80
N LYS A 102 14.75 -11.96 -18.70
CA LYS A 102 14.48 -11.85 -20.14
C LYS A 102 13.22 -12.58 -20.61
N THR A 103 12.59 -13.36 -19.73
CA THR A 103 11.44 -14.18 -20.08
C THR A 103 10.21 -13.63 -19.40
N ILE A 104 9.42 -12.90 -20.17
CA ILE A 104 8.05 -12.52 -19.85
C ILE A 104 7.18 -13.36 -20.78
N SER A 105 6.52 -14.38 -20.23
CA SER A 105 5.88 -15.43 -21.05
C SER A 105 4.42 -15.72 -20.68
N GLY A 106 3.70 -14.77 -20.09
CA GLY A 106 2.34 -15.02 -19.60
C GLY A 106 1.36 -13.87 -19.74
N ASP A 107 0.08 -14.21 -19.66
CA ASP A 107 -1.05 -13.27 -19.54
C ASP A 107 -1.20 -12.81 -18.08
N ALA A 108 -0.31 -11.92 -17.64
CA ALA A 108 -0.42 -11.24 -16.35
C ALA A 108 -1.19 -9.92 -16.44
N ALA A 109 -1.58 -9.49 -17.66
CA ALA A 109 -2.13 -8.15 -17.90
C ALA A 109 -3.42 -7.90 -17.11
N ALA A 110 -4.34 -8.88 -17.08
CA ALA A 110 -5.58 -8.75 -16.31
C ALA A 110 -5.31 -8.58 -14.80
N ALA A 111 -4.36 -9.34 -14.24
CA ALA A 111 -3.98 -9.21 -12.84
C ALA A 111 -3.27 -7.88 -12.58
N MET A 112 -2.40 -7.43 -13.47
CA MET A 112 -1.70 -6.15 -13.35
C MET A 112 -2.65 -4.95 -13.45
N ARG A 113 -3.68 -4.98 -14.31
CA ARG A 113 -4.72 -3.94 -14.34
C ARG A 113 -5.48 -3.84 -13.02
N LYS A 114 -5.81 -5.00 -12.41
CA LYS A 114 -6.47 -5.01 -11.10
C LYS A 114 -5.54 -4.52 -9.99
N ALA A 115 -4.25 -4.87 -10.05
CA ALA A 115 -3.22 -4.35 -9.16
C ALA A 115 -3.11 -2.82 -9.25
N LEU A 116 -3.08 -2.25 -10.45
CA LEU A 116 -3.11 -0.79 -10.65
C LEU A 116 -4.33 -0.13 -10.03
N GLY A 117 -5.51 -0.73 -10.20
CA GLY A 117 -6.73 -0.24 -9.58
C GLY A 117 -6.63 -0.22 -8.05
N PHE A 118 -6.03 -1.26 -7.47
CA PHE A 118 -5.81 -1.36 -6.03
C PHE A 118 -4.86 -0.27 -5.52
N GLU A 119 -3.69 -0.10 -6.16
CA GLU A 119 -2.74 0.96 -5.77
C GLU A 119 -3.34 2.37 -5.92
N ALA A 120 -4.13 2.59 -6.97
CA ALA A 120 -4.81 3.87 -7.19
C ALA A 120 -5.86 4.15 -6.09
N GLU A 121 -6.62 3.13 -5.67
CA GLU A 121 -7.57 3.22 -4.56
C GLU A 121 -6.84 3.52 -3.24
N GLY A 122 -5.74 2.82 -2.96
CA GLY A 122 -4.91 3.02 -1.77
C GLY A 122 -4.34 4.45 -1.70
N ARG A 123 -3.70 4.90 -2.77
CA ARG A 123 -3.21 6.27 -2.92
C ARG A 123 -4.30 7.30 -2.63
N GLU A 124 -5.46 7.15 -3.24
CA GLU A 124 -6.57 8.10 -3.10
C GLU A 124 -7.15 8.08 -1.68
N MET A 125 -7.31 6.88 -1.11
CA MET A 125 -7.73 6.69 0.28
C MET A 125 -6.78 7.40 1.24
N TYR A 126 -5.48 7.13 1.16
CA TYR A 126 -4.48 7.73 2.04
C TYR A 126 -4.33 9.23 1.85
N THR A 127 -4.45 9.71 0.61
CA THR A 127 -4.49 11.15 0.32
C THR A 127 -5.66 11.83 1.04
N ARG A 128 -6.86 11.23 1.01
CA ARG A 128 -8.03 11.75 1.72
C ARG A 128 -7.86 11.70 3.24
N MET A 129 -7.35 10.59 3.78
CA MET A 129 -7.07 10.45 5.21
C MET A 129 -6.07 11.52 5.68
N SER A 130 -4.98 11.72 4.94
CA SER A 130 -3.99 12.76 5.21
C SER A 130 -4.61 14.17 5.20
N ARG A 131 -5.45 14.48 4.20
CA ARG A 131 -6.13 15.79 4.09
C ARG A 131 -7.11 16.05 5.24
N ASN A 132 -7.81 15.02 5.70
CA ASN A 132 -8.83 15.13 6.75
C ASN A 132 -8.26 15.01 8.18
N ALA A 133 -7.01 14.56 8.32
CA ALA A 133 -6.35 14.45 9.61
C ALA A 133 -6.09 15.82 10.23
N THR A 134 -6.38 15.95 11.53
CA THR A 134 -6.13 17.18 12.30
C THR A 134 -4.78 17.14 13.04
N ASP A 135 -4.31 15.95 13.43
CA ASP A 135 -2.98 15.77 13.98
C ASP A 135 -1.93 15.80 12.85
N ARG A 136 -0.88 16.62 13.02
CA ARG A 136 0.16 16.78 12.00
C ARG A 136 0.93 15.49 11.72
N LYS A 137 1.09 14.62 12.71
CA LYS A 137 1.80 13.34 12.59
C LYS A 137 0.93 12.32 11.86
N GLU A 138 -0.36 12.25 12.18
CA GLU A 138 -1.34 11.44 11.44
C GLU A 138 -1.37 11.85 9.97
N LYS A 139 -1.45 13.16 9.70
CA LYS A 139 -1.38 13.73 8.35
C LYS A 139 -0.11 13.30 7.61
N THR A 140 1.04 13.38 8.30
CA THR A 140 2.33 12.99 7.73
C THR A 140 2.37 11.49 7.43
N PHE A 141 1.90 10.65 8.35
CA PHE A 141 1.87 9.20 8.19
C PHE A 141 1.06 8.77 6.97
N PHE A 142 -0.19 9.20 6.85
CA PHE A 142 -1.00 8.88 5.68
C PHE A 142 -0.47 9.52 4.39
N GLY A 143 0.22 10.67 4.49
CA GLY A 143 0.90 11.26 3.34
C GLY A 143 2.06 10.40 2.82
N ILE A 144 2.80 9.75 3.73
CA ILE A 144 3.86 8.80 3.39
C ILE A 144 3.27 7.58 2.68
N LEU A 145 2.24 6.94 3.24
CA LEU A 145 1.59 5.78 2.61
C LEU A 145 1.07 6.13 1.21
N ALA A 146 0.38 7.27 1.05
CA ALA A 146 -0.09 7.71 -0.26
C ALA A 146 1.04 7.87 -1.30
N ALA A 147 2.21 8.35 -0.87
CA ALA A 147 3.38 8.50 -1.75
C ALA A 147 3.99 7.14 -2.13
N GLU A 148 3.93 6.15 -1.24
CA GLU A 148 4.40 4.80 -1.50
C GLU A 148 3.48 4.05 -2.47
N GLU A 149 2.15 4.12 -2.29
CA GLU A 149 1.21 3.51 -3.25
C GLU A 149 1.33 4.12 -4.64
N GLN A 150 1.65 5.42 -4.74
CA GLN A 150 1.96 6.01 -6.04
C GLN A 150 3.19 5.37 -6.69
N LYS A 151 4.22 5.02 -5.90
CA LYS A 151 5.43 4.38 -6.42
C LYS A 151 5.19 2.93 -6.80
N HIS A 152 4.36 2.21 -6.06
CA HIS A 152 3.88 0.89 -6.44
C HIS A 152 3.10 0.96 -7.77
N PHE A 153 2.15 1.89 -7.86
CA PHE A 153 1.40 2.16 -9.08
C PHE A 153 2.31 2.41 -10.29
N ASP A 154 3.28 3.32 -10.16
CA ASP A 154 4.21 3.68 -11.24
C ASP A 154 4.93 2.44 -11.80
N VAL A 155 5.39 1.55 -10.90
CA VAL A 155 6.10 0.31 -11.25
C VAL A 155 5.21 -0.72 -11.93
N ILE A 156 3.98 -0.89 -11.43
CA ILE A 156 3.02 -1.81 -12.05
C ILE A 156 2.59 -1.28 -13.42
N TYR A 157 2.45 0.04 -13.56
CA TYR A 157 2.06 0.68 -14.81
C TYR A 157 3.13 0.49 -15.86
N GLU A 158 4.39 0.74 -15.52
CA GLU A 158 5.53 0.48 -16.41
C GLU A 158 5.56 -0.99 -16.88
N TYR A 159 5.27 -1.93 -15.99
CA TYR A 159 5.23 -3.34 -16.36
C TYR A 159 4.03 -3.68 -17.27
N LEU A 160 2.84 -3.16 -16.95
CA LEU A 160 1.65 -3.38 -17.78
C LEU A 160 1.83 -2.78 -19.18
N ASP A 161 2.37 -1.56 -19.25
CA ASP A 161 2.69 -0.90 -20.52
C ASP A 161 3.65 -1.75 -21.35
N TYR A 162 4.70 -2.32 -20.72
CA TYR A 162 5.59 -3.26 -21.39
C TYR A 162 4.86 -4.51 -21.90
N LEU A 163 3.97 -5.12 -21.09
CA LEU A 163 3.21 -6.30 -21.50
C LEU A 163 2.30 -6.02 -22.70
N GLU A 164 1.61 -4.89 -22.68
CA GLU A 164 0.68 -4.48 -23.73
C GLU A 164 1.44 -4.06 -25.00
N ALA A 165 2.55 -3.33 -24.87
CA ALA A 165 3.41 -2.94 -25.98
C ALA A 165 4.15 -4.14 -26.60
N SER A 166 4.59 -5.11 -25.80
CA SER A 166 5.19 -6.36 -26.29
C SER A 166 4.15 -7.27 -26.92
N GLY A 167 2.92 -7.28 -26.39
CA GLY A 167 1.76 -7.95 -27.00
C GLY A 167 1.31 -7.31 -28.32
N LEU A 168 1.52 -6.00 -28.49
CA LEU A 168 1.30 -5.27 -29.75
C LEU A 168 2.34 -5.57 -30.85
N ARG A 169 3.46 -6.23 -30.53
CA ARG A 169 4.45 -6.73 -31.52
C ARG A 169 4.15 -8.15 -32.01
N MET A 170 3.00 -8.72 -31.68
CA MET A 170 2.54 -9.99 -32.28
C MET A 170 1.62 -9.66 -33.46
N GLY A 171 2.24 -9.34 -34.59
CA GLY A 171 1.54 -9.00 -35.82
C GLY A 171 2.46 -8.63 -36.98
N GLU A 172 3.59 -9.33 -37.16
CA GLU A 172 4.25 -9.53 -38.46
C GLU A 172 4.84 -10.95 -38.53
#